data_AF-A0A058ZIT7-F1
#
_entry.id   AF-A0A058ZIT7-F1
#
_cell.length_a   1.000
_cell.length_b   1.000
_cell.length_c   1.000
_cell.angle_alpha   90.00
_cell.angle_beta   90.00
_cell.angle_gamma   90.00
#
_symmetry.space_group_name_H-M   'P 1'
#
loop_
_entity.id
_entity.type
_entity.pdbx_description
1 polymer ?
#
loop_
_entity_poly.entity_id
_entity_poly.type
_entity_poly.pdbx_seq_one_letter_code
_entity_poly.pdbx_strand_id
1 'polypeptide(L)'
;MPLNNGRYAGPLYRALNPVYARAPLSGHGAELFGGRFNAKGTPALYTALDPAGALREANQVGSLQPTILVSYHAELGPIFDTRAARELQQRGMSEHTLAEPGWRTKLLEGSQVPTQDFARDLIADGFAGLLIRSFAKGASTTDFNIVLWRWRGTGCVLDIVDDEDRLSRM
;
A
#
# COMPACT_ATOMS: atom_id res chain seq x y z
N MET A 1 -11.96 -8.99 -9.27
CA MET A 1 -10.80 -8.19 -8.82
C MET A 1 -9.95 -7.85 -10.03
N PRO A 2 -9.62 -6.58 -10.30
CA PRO A 2 -9.11 -6.16 -11.60
C PRO A 2 -7.58 -6.22 -11.73
N LEU A 3 -6.98 -7.31 -11.22
CA LEU A 3 -5.56 -7.64 -11.45
C LEU A 3 -5.51 -8.76 -12.48
N ASN A 4 -4.94 -8.49 -13.65
CA ASN A 4 -4.80 -9.45 -14.75
C ASN A 4 -3.38 -9.42 -15.29
N ASN A 5 -2.72 -10.59 -15.36
CA ASN A 5 -1.32 -10.73 -15.82
C ASN A 5 -0.37 -9.70 -15.18
N GLY A 6 -0.47 -9.52 -13.85
CA GLY A 6 0.34 -8.57 -13.10
C GLY A 6 0.02 -7.10 -13.35
N ARG A 7 -1.02 -6.75 -14.12
CA ARG A 7 -1.48 -5.37 -14.32
C ARG A 7 -2.78 -5.12 -13.58
N TYR A 8 -2.80 -4.06 -12.79
CA TYR A 8 -3.99 -3.59 -12.08
C TYR A 8 -4.59 -2.39 -12.82
N ALA A 9 -5.89 -2.42 -13.09
CA ALA A 9 -6.63 -1.30 -13.66
C ALA A 9 -7.93 -1.09 -12.88
N GLY A 10 -8.06 0.01 -12.15
CA GLY A 10 -9.25 0.23 -11.33
C GLY A 10 -9.10 1.33 -10.28
N PRO A 11 -10.13 1.53 -9.45
CA PRO A 11 -10.10 2.53 -8.40
C PRO A 11 -9.24 2.08 -7.22
N LEU A 12 -8.43 3.00 -6.71
CA LEU A 12 -7.74 2.84 -5.42
C LEU A 12 -8.14 3.95 -4.47
N TYR A 13 -8.07 3.65 -3.18
CA TYR A 13 -8.46 4.57 -2.11
C TYR A 13 -7.36 4.70 -1.08
N ARG A 14 -7.17 5.90 -0.56
CA ARG A 14 -6.19 6.16 0.50
C ARG A 14 -6.77 7.12 1.53
N ALA A 15 -6.68 6.72 2.79
CA ALA A 15 -6.95 7.57 3.92
C ALA A 15 -5.66 8.37 4.25
N LEU A 16 -5.77 9.70 4.23
CA LEU A 16 -4.67 10.62 4.50
C LEU A 16 -4.92 11.39 5.79
N ASN A 17 -3.84 11.67 6.52
CA ASN A 17 -3.86 12.74 7.50
C ASN A 17 -4.07 14.08 6.75
N PRO A 18 -5.01 14.95 7.19
CA PRO A 18 -5.27 16.24 6.56
C PRO A 18 -4.04 17.11 6.28
N VAL A 19 -2.96 16.97 7.07
CA VAL A 19 -1.70 17.70 6.83
C VAL A 19 -1.06 17.38 5.47
N TYR A 20 -1.39 16.22 4.88
CA TYR A 20 -0.89 15.77 3.57
C TYR A 20 -1.92 15.93 2.45
N ALA A 21 -3.04 16.62 2.69
CA ALA A 21 -4.12 16.80 1.71
C ALA A 21 -3.62 17.35 0.36
N ARG A 22 -2.71 18.33 0.41
CA ARG A 22 -2.14 19.00 -0.77
C ARG A 22 -1.07 18.18 -1.50
N ALA A 23 -0.67 17.02 -0.97
CA ALA A 23 0.33 16.14 -1.58
C ALA A 23 -0.14 14.68 -1.57
N PRO A 24 -1.31 14.37 -2.15
CA PRO A 24 -1.95 13.05 -2.02
C PRO A 24 -1.16 11.92 -2.71
N LEU A 25 -0.31 12.25 -3.67
CA LEU A 25 0.60 11.31 -4.34
C LEU A 25 1.98 11.22 -3.68
N SER A 26 2.18 11.86 -2.53
CA SER A 26 3.44 11.77 -1.79
C SER A 26 3.53 10.46 -0.99
N GLY A 27 4.67 9.79 -1.15
CA GLY A 27 5.09 8.63 -0.34
C GLY A 27 6.01 8.99 0.82
N HIS A 28 6.22 10.29 1.09
CA HIS A 28 7.26 10.77 2.00
C HIS A 28 7.08 10.32 3.45
N GLY A 29 5.83 10.19 3.94
CA GLY A 29 5.59 9.66 5.28
C GLY A 29 6.09 8.22 5.43
N ALA A 30 5.82 7.37 4.44
CA ALA A 30 6.31 5.99 4.44
C ALA A 30 7.84 5.94 4.26
N GLU A 31 8.40 6.83 3.46
CA GLU A 31 9.85 6.98 3.28
C GLU A 31 10.57 7.31 4.60
N LEU A 32 10.07 8.29 5.36
CA LEU A 32 10.70 8.75 6.59
C LEU A 32 10.64 7.71 7.71
N PHE A 33 9.47 7.11 7.90
CA PHE A 33 9.21 6.25 9.06
C PHE A 33 9.38 4.76 8.76
N GLY A 34 9.39 4.37 7.48
CA GLY A 34 9.23 2.99 7.06
C GLY A 34 7.80 2.50 7.29
N GLY A 35 7.52 1.31 6.78
CA GLY A 35 6.25 0.62 6.99
C GLY A 35 6.45 -0.89 6.95
N ARG A 36 5.35 -1.65 6.95
CA ARG A 36 5.44 -3.11 6.87
C ARG A 36 6.12 -3.56 5.58
N PHE A 37 5.84 -2.89 4.46
CA PHE A 37 6.30 -3.28 3.13
C PHE A 37 7.22 -2.23 2.48
N ASN A 38 7.89 -1.40 3.27
CA ASN A 38 8.91 -0.49 2.78
C ASN A 38 9.90 -0.16 3.91
N ALA A 39 11.20 -0.21 3.62
CA ALA A 39 12.22 0.25 4.55
C ALA A 39 12.25 1.78 4.63
N LYS A 40 12.88 2.33 5.66
CA LYS A 40 13.20 3.77 5.71
C LYS A 40 14.04 4.16 4.49
N GLY A 41 13.76 5.33 3.92
CA GLY A 41 14.34 5.80 2.66
C GLY A 41 13.69 5.21 1.40
N THR A 42 12.71 4.30 1.53
CA THR A 42 11.92 3.80 0.40
C THR A 42 10.53 4.42 0.42
N PRO A 43 10.19 5.29 -0.54
CA PRO A 43 8.84 5.87 -0.60
C PRO A 43 7.82 4.81 -0.99
N ALA A 44 6.63 4.89 -0.38
CA ALA A 44 5.55 3.96 -0.66
C ALA A 44 4.16 4.60 -0.48
N LEU A 45 3.18 4.14 -1.27
CA LEU A 45 1.76 4.43 -1.06
C LEU A 45 1.04 3.17 -0.60
N TYR A 46 0.34 3.26 0.52
CA TYR A 46 -0.56 2.22 1.00
C TYR A 46 -1.97 2.58 0.54
N THR A 47 -2.57 1.74 -0.30
CA THR A 47 -3.90 1.96 -0.86
C THR A 47 -4.79 0.75 -0.63
N ALA A 48 -6.10 0.96 -0.62
CA ALA A 48 -7.10 -0.09 -0.54
C ALA A 48 -7.91 -0.15 -1.84
N LEU A 49 -8.46 -1.33 -2.15
CA LEU A 49 -9.40 -1.52 -3.28
C LEU A 49 -10.83 -1.06 -2.94
N ASP A 50 -11.11 -0.77 -1.67
CA ASP A 50 -12.43 -0.38 -1.17
C ASP A 50 -12.32 0.85 -0.24
N PRO A 51 -13.23 1.85 -0.35
CA PRO A 51 -13.25 3.03 0.51
C PRO A 51 -13.31 2.71 2.00
N ALA A 52 -14.18 1.76 2.39
CA ALA A 52 -14.36 1.41 3.78
C ALA A 52 -13.13 0.67 4.31
N GLY A 53 -12.47 -0.14 3.47
CA GLY A 53 -11.17 -0.73 3.74
C GLY A 53 -10.09 0.30 4.06
N ALA A 54 -9.96 1.36 3.26
CA ALA A 54 -8.99 2.44 3.50
C ALA A 54 -9.23 3.13 4.87
N LEU A 55 -10.49 3.37 5.24
CA LEU A 55 -10.84 3.96 6.52
C LEU A 55 -10.61 2.99 7.70
N ARG A 56 -10.88 1.69 7.52
CA ARG A 56 -10.57 0.65 8.53
C ARG A 56 -9.07 0.58 8.80
N GLU A 57 -8.24 0.64 7.76
CA GLU A 57 -6.78 0.64 7.89
C GLU A 57 -6.23 1.90 8.56
N ALA A 58 -6.88 3.06 8.41
CA ALA A 58 -6.52 4.26 9.16
C ALA A 58 -6.89 4.20 10.64
N ASN A 59 -7.89 3.38 11.00
CA ASN A 59 -8.43 3.27 12.35
C ASN A 59 -7.90 2.04 13.10
N GLN A 60 -6.58 1.89 13.22
CA GLN A 60 -6.00 0.71 13.88
C GLN A 60 -6.14 0.72 15.40
N VAL A 61 -6.06 1.90 16.04
CA VAL A 61 -6.08 2.05 17.50
C VAL A 61 -6.82 3.33 17.88
N GLY A 62 -7.76 3.23 18.84
CA GLY A 62 -8.50 4.37 19.37
C GLY A 62 -9.64 4.83 18.46
N SER A 63 -9.97 6.12 18.53
CA SER A 63 -10.96 6.74 17.66
C SER A 63 -10.33 7.16 16.33
N LEU A 64 -11.10 7.06 15.25
CA LEU A 64 -10.72 7.59 13.95
C LEU A 64 -10.39 9.08 14.07
N GLN A 65 -9.16 9.43 13.76
CA GLN A 65 -8.70 10.83 13.72
C GLN A 65 -9.24 11.52 12.47
N PRO A 66 -9.28 12.87 12.41
CA PRO A 66 -9.60 13.59 11.19
C PRO A 66 -8.81 13.02 10.00
N THR A 67 -9.54 12.58 8.98
CA THR A 67 -9.02 11.79 7.87
C THR A 67 -9.65 12.28 6.58
N ILE A 68 -8.84 12.43 5.54
CA ILE A 68 -9.31 12.70 4.18
C ILE A 68 -9.22 11.41 3.39
N LEU A 69 -10.35 10.96 2.85
CA LEU A 69 -10.38 9.84 1.93
C LEU A 69 -10.17 10.38 0.50
N VAL A 70 -9.14 9.89 -0.17
CA VAL A 70 -8.82 10.24 -1.56
C VAL A 70 -9.02 9.03 -2.46
N SER A 71 -9.69 9.24 -3.58
CA SER A 71 -9.87 8.26 -4.65
C SER A 71 -8.85 8.49 -5.77
N TYR A 72 -8.39 7.41 -6.38
CA TYR A 72 -7.45 7.43 -7.49
C TYR A 72 -7.94 6.55 -8.63
N HIS A 73 -7.65 6.96 -9.86
CA HIS A 73 -7.68 6.08 -11.02
C HIS A 73 -6.28 5.47 -11.21
N ALA A 74 -6.20 4.14 -11.25
CA ALA A 74 -4.94 3.43 -11.34
C ALA A 74 -4.85 2.56 -12.60
N GLU A 75 -3.73 2.67 -13.30
CA GLU A 75 -3.24 1.71 -14.30
C GLU A 75 -1.79 1.36 -13.98
N LEU A 76 -1.58 0.25 -13.28
CA LEU A 76 -0.33 -0.03 -12.59
C LEU A 76 0.21 -1.41 -12.96
N GLY A 77 1.53 -1.53 -13.12
CA GLY A 77 2.18 -2.81 -13.30
C GLY A 77 3.71 -2.76 -13.43
N PRO A 78 4.39 -3.88 -13.18
CA PRO A 78 3.81 -5.14 -12.69
C PRO A 78 3.52 -5.10 -11.18
N ILE A 79 2.40 -5.67 -10.74
CA ILE A 79 1.98 -5.83 -9.35
C ILE A 79 2.12 -7.30 -8.97
N PHE A 80 2.86 -7.57 -7.89
CA PHE A 80 3.00 -8.93 -7.38
C PHE A 80 1.73 -9.38 -6.67
N ASP A 81 1.22 -10.57 -7.00
CA ASP A 81 -0.02 -11.10 -6.44
C ASP A 81 0.28 -12.10 -5.31
N THR A 82 0.08 -11.70 -4.04
CA THR A 82 0.34 -12.62 -2.92
C THR A 82 -0.66 -13.78 -2.83
N ARG A 83 -1.75 -13.76 -3.60
CA ARG A 83 -2.72 -14.87 -3.67
C ARG A 83 -2.14 -16.06 -4.43
N ALA A 84 -1.12 -15.83 -5.27
CA ALA A 84 -0.38 -16.88 -5.94
C ALA A 84 0.56 -17.58 -4.94
N ALA A 85 0.02 -18.46 -4.10
CA ALA A 85 0.73 -19.10 -3.00
C ALA A 85 2.06 -19.77 -3.42
N ARG A 86 2.11 -20.35 -4.63
CA ARG A 86 3.34 -20.94 -5.18
C ARG A 86 4.43 -19.90 -5.44
N GLU A 87 4.10 -18.76 -6.03
CA GLU A 87 5.05 -17.68 -6.30
C GLU A 87 5.54 -17.03 -5.00
N LEU A 88 4.63 -16.87 -4.04
CA LEU A 88 4.96 -16.36 -2.71
C LEU A 88 5.94 -17.29 -1.98
N GLN A 89 5.69 -18.61 -2.01
CA GLN A 89 6.58 -19.61 -1.41
C GLN A 89 7.94 -19.70 -2.10
N GLN A 90 7.98 -19.60 -3.44
CA GLN A 90 9.24 -19.57 -4.20
C GLN A 90 10.15 -18.41 -3.80
N ARG A 91 9.57 -17.32 -3.30
CA ARG A 91 10.28 -16.16 -2.76
C ARG A 91 10.51 -16.24 -1.25
N GLY A 92 10.32 -17.41 -0.63
CA GLY A 92 10.55 -17.63 0.80
C GLY A 92 9.51 -16.98 1.72
N MET A 93 8.36 -16.55 1.19
CA MET A 93 7.31 -15.89 1.95
C MET A 93 6.08 -16.78 2.13
N SER A 94 5.30 -16.47 3.17
CA SER A 94 4.01 -17.10 3.46
C SER A 94 2.99 -16.05 3.86
N GLU A 95 1.69 -16.37 3.75
CA GLU A 95 0.62 -15.49 4.25
C GLU A 95 0.80 -15.16 5.74
N HIS A 96 1.26 -16.13 6.54
CA HIS A 96 1.57 -15.94 7.95
C HIS A 96 2.67 -14.89 8.16
N THR A 97 3.75 -14.95 7.38
CA THR A 97 4.84 -13.96 7.47
C THR A 97 4.39 -12.57 7.05
N LEU A 98 3.53 -12.45 6.01
CA LEU A 98 2.95 -11.18 5.58
C LEU A 98 2.03 -10.55 6.66
N ALA A 99 1.36 -11.40 7.44
CA ALA A 99 0.40 -11.00 8.48
C ALA A 99 1.05 -10.64 9.83
N GLU A 100 2.35 -10.90 10.00
CA GLU A 100 3.04 -10.81 11.30
C GLU A 100 2.93 -9.38 11.91
N PRO A 101 2.29 -9.22 13.09
CA PRO A 101 2.02 -7.90 13.66
C PRO A 101 3.28 -7.22 14.25
N GLY A 102 4.31 -7.98 14.61
CA GLY A 102 5.54 -7.53 15.24
C GLY A 102 6.53 -6.77 14.35
N TRP A 103 6.20 -6.53 13.07
CA TRP A 103 7.05 -5.76 12.14
C TRP A 103 7.44 -4.39 12.71
N ARG A 104 6.51 -3.73 13.42
CA ARG A 104 6.74 -2.39 13.97
C ARG A 104 7.73 -2.43 15.13
N THR A 105 7.64 -3.43 16.00
CA THR A 105 8.58 -3.65 17.10
C THR A 105 9.98 -3.92 16.56
N LYS A 106 10.10 -4.84 15.59
CA LYS A 106 11.37 -5.14 14.91
C LYS A 106 12.00 -3.88 14.30
N LEU A 107 11.20 -3.05 13.63
CA LEU A 107 11.66 -1.79 13.05
C LEU A 107 12.18 -0.81 14.10
N LEU A 108 11.54 -0.72 15.27
CA LEU A 108 11.97 0.14 16.38
C LEU A 108 13.26 -0.36 17.04
N GLU A 109 13.43 -1.68 17.10
CA GLU A 109 14.63 -2.35 17.64
C GLU A 109 15.81 -2.37 16.65
N GLY A 110 15.62 -1.89 15.41
CA GLY A 110 16.62 -1.96 14.35
C GLY A 110 16.85 -3.39 13.82
N SER A 111 15.95 -4.32 14.14
CA SER A 111 15.98 -5.70 13.67
C SER A 111 15.48 -5.81 12.24
N GLN A 112 15.86 -6.89 11.56
CA GLN A 112 15.41 -7.20 10.22
C GLN A 112 13.89 -7.42 10.17
N VAL A 113 13.21 -6.81 9.19
CA VAL A 113 11.78 -6.96 8.94
C VAL A 113 11.60 -7.74 7.64
N PRO A 114 11.23 -9.04 7.67
CA PRO A 114 11.19 -9.89 6.48
C PRO A 114 10.32 -9.34 5.33
N THR A 115 9.24 -8.64 5.66
CA THR A 115 8.36 -8.02 4.66
C THR A 115 9.00 -6.81 3.96
N GLN A 116 9.96 -6.13 4.59
CA GLN A 116 10.74 -5.07 3.96
C GLN A 116 11.83 -5.64 3.06
N ASP A 117 12.47 -6.74 3.45
CA ASP A 117 13.41 -7.45 2.58
C ASP A 117 12.71 -7.97 1.33
N PHE A 118 11.55 -8.61 1.52
CA PHE A 118 10.71 -9.06 0.42
C PHE A 118 10.30 -7.90 -0.51
N ALA A 119 9.93 -6.74 0.05
CA ALA A 119 9.62 -5.56 -0.73
C ALA A 119 10.83 -5.07 -1.55
N ARG A 120 12.02 -5.01 -0.94
CA ARG A 120 13.26 -4.62 -1.64
C ARG A 120 13.54 -5.57 -2.81
N ASP A 121 13.39 -6.86 -2.62
CA ASP A 121 13.66 -7.86 -3.66
C ASP A 121 12.65 -7.73 -4.81
N LEU A 122 11.36 -7.49 -4.50
CA LEU A 122 10.34 -7.20 -5.53
C LEU A 122 10.62 -5.90 -6.29
N ILE A 123 11.09 -4.85 -5.60
CA ILE A 123 11.49 -3.59 -6.25
C ILE A 123 12.66 -3.83 -7.20
N ALA A 124 13.66 -4.60 -6.78
CA ALA A 124 14.81 -4.96 -7.61
C ALA A 124 14.41 -5.74 -8.87
N ASP A 125 13.39 -6.58 -8.76
CA ASP A 125 12.78 -7.31 -9.89
C ASP A 125 11.87 -6.44 -10.78
N GLY A 126 11.71 -5.16 -10.45
CA GLY A 126 10.98 -4.18 -11.26
C GLY A 126 9.48 -4.09 -11.00
N PHE A 127 8.97 -4.76 -9.96
CA PHE A 127 7.57 -4.62 -9.53
C PHE A 127 7.27 -3.19 -9.09
N ALA A 128 6.13 -2.69 -9.54
CA ALA A 128 5.59 -1.40 -9.14
C ALA A 128 4.97 -1.44 -7.74
N GLY A 129 4.51 -2.62 -7.32
CA GLY A 129 3.84 -2.80 -6.04
C GLY A 129 3.45 -4.24 -5.76
N LEU A 130 2.73 -4.40 -4.67
CA LEU A 130 2.31 -5.67 -4.08
C LEU A 130 0.83 -5.61 -3.73
N LEU A 131 0.05 -6.55 -4.25
CA LEU A 131 -1.31 -6.80 -3.79
C LEU A 131 -1.26 -7.70 -2.55
N ILE A 132 -1.87 -7.25 -1.45
CA ILE A 132 -1.95 -8.00 -0.19
C ILE A 132 -3.38 -8.04 0.32
N ARG A 133 -3.72 -9.06 1.11
CA ARG A 133 -4.95 -9.02 1.92
C ARG A 133 -4.82 -7.91 2.97
N SER A 134 -5.93 -7.22 3.26
CA SER A 134 -6.01 -6.27 4.36
C SER A 134 -5.85 -6.97 5.71
N PHE A 135 -5.14 -6.34 6.63
CA PHE A 135 -4.95 -6.84 8.00
C PHE A 135 -5.70 -6.00 9.03
N ALA A 136 -6.54 -5.06 8.58
CA ALA A 136 -7.36 -4.24 9.47
C ALA A 136 -8.37 -5.11 10.24
N LYS A 137 -8.70 -4.68 11.46
CA LYS A 137 -9.74 -5.31 12.25
C LYS A 137 -11.09 -5.21 11.52
N GLY A 138 -11.75 -6.36 11.33
CA GLY A 138 -13.02 -6.44 10.60
C GLY A 138 -12.87 -6.49 9.08
N ALA A 139 -11.65 -6.61 8.55
CA ALA A 139 -11.43 -6.88 7.14
C ALA A 139 -11.94 -8.29 6.75
N SER A 140 -12.59 -8.39 5.60
CA SER A 140 -13.01 -9.66 5.02
C SER A 140 -11.84 -10.38 4.33
N THR A 141 -12.01 -11.66 4.00
CA THR A 141 -11.02 -12.41 3.20
C THR A 141 -10.88 -11.88 1.77
N THR A 142 -11.82 -11.04 1.34
CA THR A 142 -11.87 -10.38 0.02
C THR A 142 -11.43 -8.92 0.06
N ASP A 143 -11.05 -8.39 1.23
CA ASP A 143 -10.52 -7.04 1.35
C ASP A 143 -9.04 -7.04 1.00
N PHE A 144 -8.67 -6.28 -0.03
CA PHE A 144 -7.29 -6.19 -0.51
C PHE A 144 -6.78 -4.76 -0.51
N ASN A 145 -5.49 -4.67 -0.32
CA ASN A 145 -4.70 -3.45 -0.42
C ASN A 145 -3.66 -3.61 -1.52
N ILE A 146 -3.22 -2.50 -2.10
CA ILE A 146 -2.01 -2.44 -2.92
C ILE A 146 -1.04 -1.49 -2.27
N VAL A 147 0.17 -1.99 -1.99
CA VAL A 147 1.31 -1.16 -1.62
C VAL A 147 2.10 -0.86 -2.88
N LEU A 148 2.30 0.43 -3.18
CA LEU A 148 3.00 0.90 -4.36
C LEU A 148 4.36 1.49 -3.98
N TRP A 149 5.40 1.08 -4.69
CA TRP A 149 6.74 1.68 -4.63
C TRP A 149 7.03 2.52 -5.88
N ARG A 150 6.31 2.27 -6.96
CA ARG A 150 6.28 3.07 -8.18
C ARG A 150 4.84 3.25 -8.64
N TRP A 151 4.43 4.49 -8.85
CA TRP A 151 3.06 4.85 -9.27
C TRP A 151 3.04 5.92 -10.37
N ARG A 152 4.21 6.20 -10.94
CA ARG A 152 4.42 7.11 -12.07
C ARG A 152 5.49 6.54 -13.00
N GLY A 153 5.48 6.99 -14.25
CA GLY A 153 6.42 6.55 -15.27
C GLY A 153 5.89 5.38 -16.11
N THR A 154 6.77 4.77 -16.90
CA THR A 154 6.36 3.74 -17.88
C THR A 154 5.62 2.59 -17.20
N GLY A 155 4.37 2.37 -17.63
CA GLY A 155 3.50 1.29 -17.12
C GLY A 155 2.88 1.55 -15.75
N CYS A 156 3.03 2.75 -15.19
CA CYS A 156 2.45 3.12 -13.89
C CYS A 156 1.82 4.52 -13.97
N VAL A 157 0.50 4.55 -13.95
CA VAL A 157 -0.31 5.77 -13.89
C VAL A 157 -1.19 5.70 -12.65
N LEU A 158 -1.13 6.74 -11.82
CA LEU A 158 -1.98 6.91 -10.64
C LEU A 158 -2.43 8.37 -10.58
N ASP A 159 -3.67 8.61 -11.00
CA ASP A 159 -4.27 9.92 -11.08
C ASP A 159 -5.24 10.13 -9.92
N ILE A 160 -5.24 11.34 -9.37
CA ILE A 160 -6.16 11.71 -8.30
C ILE A 160 -7.53 11.99 -8.95
N VAL A 161 -8.59 11.45 -8.37
CA VAL A 161 -9.96 11.82 -8.75
C VAL A 161 -10.36 13.06 -7.93
N ASP A 162 -10.16 14.25 -8.51
CA ASP A 162 -10.49 15.55 -7.92
C ASP A 162 -10.85 16.57 -9.01
N ASP A 163 -12.00 16.35 -9.66
CA ASP A 163 -12.45 17.11 -10.84
C ASP A 163 -12.62 18.61 -10.58
N GLU A 164 -12.84 18.99 -9.33
CA GLU A 164 -13.04 20.37 -8.89
C GLU A 164 -11.79 21.02 -8.28
N ASP A 165 -10.66 20.30 -8.24
CA ASP A 165 -9.39 20.74 -7.63
C ASP A 165 -9.59 21.21 -6.17
N ARG A 166 -10.28 20.39 -5.38
CA ARG A 166 -10.62 20.67 -3.98
C ARG A 166 -9.40 20.54 -3.06
N LEU A 167 -8.50 19.60 -3.34
CA LEU A 167 -7.34 19.32 -2.49
C LEU A 167 -6.30 20.44 -2.52
N SER A 168 -6.14 21.14 -3.64
CA SER A 168 -5.18 22.25 -3.76
C SER A 168 -5.57 23.47 -2.92
N ARG A 169 -6.86 23.60 -2.60
CA ARG A 169 -7.46 24.76 -1.93
C ARG A 169 -7.52 24.65 -0.40
N MET A 170 -7.16 23.50 0.16
CA MET A 170 -7.30 23.18 1.60
C MET A 170 -6.32 23.87 2.52
#